data_AF-A0A0C3EIN8-F1
#
_entry.id   AF-A0A0C3EIN8-F1
#
_cell.length_a   1.000
_cell.length_b   1.000
_cell.length_c   1.000
_cell.angle_alpha   90.00
_cell.angle_beta   90.00
_cell.angle_gamma   90.00
#
_symmetry.space_group_name_H-M   'P 1'
#
loop_
_entity.id
_entity.type
_entity.pdbx_description
1 polymer ?
#
loop_
_entity_poly.entity_id
_entity_poly.type
_entity_poly.pdbx_seq_one_letter_code
_entity_poly.pdbx_strand_id
1 'polypeptide(L)'
;MQVDSETEAIPSLSLPPPIMPHRVYGHNYLDKNYLITVTVGLPTLSDTRVGRRGVSLHSHLSDSVLARSPYLPSPNRLKMVITAGAGVNAAPYTMSLPQKNVQDSFVFQTADLNTLYLEFSIYPNFGTKTIGRAVAHPSIFQSPSDQFIVLPILDHRLHCIGEVSFCATVTSPFQGVTLEVGGAVETYWKSLTLPQSGVFNPNPRTTLPWRHSPKSPDSIHTSPSIQSTSGSPMHTVTLSSLSGNYLHAVMQVTRDLHPVLYYDLLLPETSFDLGVADVTLAQFEALAKKLDREEQLIHRVISIQEWNKVLPRLMVSLSRFMQLLPAHLGLTLEVALSPINRATNQYIKHRLDPDVCVDTILRAIRQTSPSLGGALARRRIAFTSFSPQVCTALNWKQPNYPVFFSSRCGQIGVDAGTAVPSLALRDMGEDYYSSSVAAGVEFAKMNNLLGIFFDSGLLLQVPSLVQGIRDAGLLVGVHGDSSTSNVMVLSSDNTQVDAYIRDCTVTYLDNSGSD
;
A
#
# COMPACT_ATOMS: atom_id res chain seq x y z
N MET A 1 28.65 32.83 -71.75
CA MET A 1 28.84 33.07 -70.31
C MET A 1 27.45 33.30 -69.74
N GLN A 2 26.83 32.26 -69.19
CA GLN A 2 25.66 32.39 -68.32
C GLN A 2 25.57 31.11 -67.48
N VAL A 3 25.35 31.32 -66.19
CA VAL A 3 25.55 30.39 -65.09
C VAL A 3 24.24 29.68 -64.81
N ASP A 4 24.26 28.34 -64.82
CA ASP A 4 23.17 27.52 -64.28
C ASP A 4 23.30 27.48 -62.76
N SER A 5 22.28 27.98 -62.06
CA SER A 5 22.11 27.82 -60.62
C SER A 5 21.11 26.69 -60.37
N GLU A 6 21.61 25.49 -60.12
CA GLU A 6 20.84 24.40 -59.52
C GLU A 6 20.70 24.64 -58.02
N THR A 7 19.56 25.18 -57.58
CA THR A 7 19.17 25.13 -56.17
C THR A 7 18.42 23.83 -55.91
N GLU A 8 19.16 22.86 -55.38
CA GLU A 8 18.70 21.59 -54.83
C GLU A 8 17.67 21.84 -53.71
N ALA A 9 16.42 21.45 -53.93
CA ALA A 9 15.33 21.58 -52.95
C ALA A 9 15.53 20.55 -51.82
N ILE A 10 15.99 21.03 -50.66
CA ILE A 10 16.13 20.22 -49.43
C ILE A 10 14.74 19.72 -49.01
N PRO A 11 14.53 18.41 -48.77
CA PRO A 11 13.24 17.89 -48.33
C PRO A 11 12.91 18.36 -46.91
N SER A 12 11.63 18.61 -46.63
CA SER A 12 11.17 19.10 -45.33
C SER A 12 11.44 18.10 -44.21
N LEU A 13 12.33 18.47 -43.28
CA LEU A 13 12.60 17.75 -42.03
C LEU A 13 11.41 17.92 -41.06
N SER A 14 10.36 17.12 -41.22
CA SER A 14 9.40 16.92 -40.13
C SER A 14 10.04 16.00 -39.10
N LEU A 15 10.30 16.53 -37.90
CA LEU A 15 10.70 15.71 -36.76
C LEU A 15 9.64 14.62 -36.54
N PRO A 16 10.04 13.39 -36.18
CA PRO A 16 9.08 12.38 -35.76
C PRO A 16 8.24 12.93 -34.59
N PRO A 17 6.96 12.56 -34.48
CA PRO A 17 6.10 13.02 -33.39
C PRO A 17 6.78 12.72 -32.04
N PRO A 18 6.64 13.62 -31.04
CA PRO A 18 7.27 13.43 -29.75
C PRO A 18 6.86 12.07 -29.18
N ILE A 19 7.86 11.28 -28.75
CA ILE A 19 7.64 9.98 -28.10
C ILE A 19 6.79 10.24 -26.86
N MET A 20 5.53 9.82 -26.90
CA MET A 20 4.65 9.85 -25.74
C MET A 20 5.27 8.91 -24.69
N PRO A 21 5.56 9.38 -23.46
CA PRO A 21 6.12 8.53 -22.43
C PRO A 21 5.16 7.36 -22.19
N HIS A 22 5.71 6.14 -22.16
CA HIS A 22 4.90 4.93 -21.98
C HIS A 22 4.18 4.98 -20.63
N ARG A 23 2.85 5.11 -20.66
CA ARG A 23 2.01 4.99 -19.46
C ARG A 23 2.08 3.55 -18.97
N VAL A 24 2.59 3.36 -17.75
CA VAL A 24 2.58 2.06 -17.09
C VAL A 24 1.37 2.03 -16.15
N TYR A 25 0.41 1.17 -16.48
CA TYR A 25 -0.73 0.85 -15.60
C TYR A 25 -0.20 -0.06 -14.49
N GLY A 26 0.21 0.55 -13.38
CA GLY A 26 0.89 -0.11 -12.27
C GLY A 26 -0.06 -0.72 -11.24
N HIS A 27 -0.98 -1.58 -11.65
CA HIS A 27 -1.91 -2.26 -10.74
C HIS A 27 -1.68 -3.75 -10.82
N ASN A 28 -1.57 -4.39 -9.66
CA ASN A 28 -1.48 -5.83 -9.58
C ASN A 28 -2.86 -6.35 -9.18
N TYR A 29 -3.77 -6.59 -10.12
CA TYR A 29 -5.14 -7.04 -9.79
C TYR A 29 -5.23 -8.57 -9.75
N LEU A 30 -5.87 -9.10 -8.70
CA LEU A 30 -6.23 -10.50 -8.57
C LEU A 30 -7.53 -10.77 -9.32
N ASP A 31 -7.43 -11.44 -10.46
CA ASP A 31 -8.61 -11.87 -11.21
C ASP A 31 -9.34 -13.01 -10.46
N LYS A 32 -8.72 -14.20 -10.42
CA LYS A 32 -9.31 -15.41 -9.81
C LYS A 32 -8.38 -16.13 -8.84
N ASN A 33 -7.21 -15.56 -8.60
CA ASN A 33 -6.21 -16.16 -7.71
C ASN A 33 -6.25 -15.49 -6.35
N TYR A 34 -5.96 -16.27 -5.31
CA TYR A 34 -5.64 -15.79 -3.98
C TYR A 34 -4.18 -15.35 -3.95
N LEU A 35 -3.91 -14.24 -3.27
CA LEU A 35 -2.55 -13.82 -2.94
C LEU A 35 -2.20 -14.36 -1.56
N ILE A 36 -1.07 -15.04 -1.46
CA ILE A 36 -0.53 -15.54 -0.19
C ILE A 36 0.75 -14.78 0.10
N THR A 37 0.80 -14.15 1.26
CA THR A 37 2.02 -13.51 1.77
C THR A 37 2.48 -14.26 2.99
N VAL A 38 3.64 -14.90 2.89
CA VAL A 38 4.29 -15.65 3.96
C VAL A 38 5.40 -14.78 4.52
N THR A 39 5.33 -14.47 5.79
CA THR A 39 6.31 -13.66 6.50
C THR A 39 7.05 -14.52 7.51
N VAL A 40 8.37 -14.65 7.37
CA VAL A 40 9.24 -15.37 8.32
C VAL A 40 10.01 -14.36 9.16
N GLY A 41 9.93 -14.49 10.48
CA GLY A 41 10.49 -13.52 11.44
C GLY A 41 9.41 -12.70 12.15
N LEU A 42 9.79 -12.05 13.24
CA LEU A 42 8.88 -11.37 14.16
C LEU A 42 8.83 -9.85 13.89
N PRO A 43 7.62 -9.27 13.94
CA PRO A 43 7.39 -7.99 14.60
C PRO A 43 6.64 -8.25 15.92
N THR A 44 7.34 -8.50 17.02
CA THR A 44 6.77 -8.17 18.33
C THR A 44 7.79 -7.41 19.16
N LEU A 45 7.53 -6.11 19.34
CA LEU A 45 8.20 -5.26 20.32
C LEU A 45 7.68 -5.51 21.76
N SER A 46 6.66 -6.37 21.93
CA SER A 46 5.93 -6.51 23.20
C SER A 46 6.26 -7.75 24.03
N ASP A 47 7.02 -8.73 23.52
CA ASP A 47 7.43 -9.88 24.34
C ASP A 47 8.94 -9.85 24.63
N THR A 48 9.30 -9.08 25.65
CA THR A 48 10.66 -8.92 26.19
C THR A 48 11.22 -10.19 26.83
N ARG A 49 10.64 -11.37 26.60
CA ARG A 49 11.05 -12.60 27.30
C ARG A 49 11.69 -13.70 26.46
N VAL A 50 11.57 -13.71 25.13
CA VAL A 50 12.39 -14.57 24.27
C VAL A 50 12.50 -13.92 22.89
N GLY A 51 13.69 -13.49 22.48
CA GLY A 51 13.96 -13.10 21.09
C GLY A 51 13.81 -14.31 20.16
N ARG A 52 12.58 -14.61 19.75
CA ARG A 52 12.27 -15.73 18.87
C ARG A 52 12.72 -15.36 17.45
N ARG A 53 13.83 -15.96 17.02
CA ARG A 53 14.27 -15.92 15.62
C ARG A 53 13.22 -16.63 14.76
N GLY A 54 12.97 -16.15 13.53
CA GLY A 54 12.03 -16.78 12.61
C GLY A 54 12.35 -18.26 12.33
N VAL A 55 13.62 -18.64 12.45
CA VAL A 55 14.07 -20.04 12.42
C VAL A 55 15.00 -20.30 13.59
N SER A 56 14.70 -21.34 14.38
CA SER A 56 15.52 -21.81 15.49
C SER A 56 15.86 -23.29 15.26
N LEU A 57 17.12 -23.66 15.44
CA LEU A 57 17.57 -25.05 15.30
C LEU A 57 18.05 -25.56 16.66
N HIS A 58 17.52 -26.70 17.09
CA HIS A 58 17.89 -27.35 18.34
C HIS A 58 19.19 -28.13 18.14
N SER A 59 20.24 -27.70 18.81
CA SER A 59 21.52 -28.40 18.82
C SER A 59 21.49 -29.57 19.81
N HIS A 60 20.70 -30.62 19.53
CA HIS A 60 20.70 -31.84 20.35
C HIS A 60 21.84 -32.81 20.02
N LEU A 61 22.68 -32.46 19.03
CA LEU A 61 23.87 -33.21 18.68
C LEU A 61 25.05 -32.24 18.60
N SER A 62 25.77 -32.13 19.72
CA SER A 62 27.16 -31.69 19.84
C SER A 62 27.51 -30.20 19.63
N ASP A 63 28.11 -29.64 20.67
CA ASP A 63 29.11 -28.57 20.70
C ASP A 63 30.32 -28.80 19.76
N SER A 64 30.14 -29.39 18.58
CA SER A 64 31.24 -29.64 17.63
C SER A 64 30.93 -29.20 16.20
N VAL A 65 29.66 -29.01 15.80
CA VAL A 65 29.31 -28.49 14.46
C VAL A 65 28.85 -27.03 14.51
N LEU A 66 28.25 -26.60 15.62
CA LEU A 66 27.83 -25.22 15.86
C LEU A 66 28.63 -24.52 16.96
N ALA A 67 29.58 -25.21 17.60
CA ALA A 67 30.43 -24.59 18.60
C ALA A 67 31.20 -23.43 17.96
N ARG A 68 30.99 -22.26 18.56
CA ARG A 68 31.76 -21.04 18.37
C ARG A 68 33.24 -21.35 18.60
N SER A 69 33.95 -21.75 17.57
CA SER A 69 35.40 -21.64 17.55
C SER A 69 35.73 -20.17 17.31
N PRO A 70 36.39 -19.45 18.24
CA PRO A 70 36.72 -18.04 18.10
C PRO A 70 37.77 -17.76 17.00
N TYR A 71 38.23 -18.80 16.28
CA TYR A 71 39.30 -18.72 15.28
C TYR A 71 38.90 -19.14 13.86
N LEU A 72 37.63 -19.47 13.59
CA LEU A 72 37.15 -19.82 12.24
C LEU A 72 36.16 -18.77 11.70
N PRO A 73 36.34 -18.26 10.47
CA PRO A 73 35.40 -17.35 9.86
C PRO A 73 34.10 -18.10 9.45
N SER A 74 33.07 -17.88 10.26
CA SER A 74 31.65 -18.24 10.11
C SER A 74 31.24 -19.66 10.54
N PRO A 75 30.29 -19.83 11.49
CA PRO A 75 29.66 -21.11 11.73
C PRO A 75 28.80 -21.46 10.50
N ASN A 76 28.90 -22.70 10.02
CA ASN A 76 28.24 -23.22 8.82
C ASN A 76 26.91 -22.52 8.47
N ARG A 77 26.94 -21.68 7.44
CA ARG A 77 25.75 -21.02 6.89
C ARG A 77 24.86 -22.09 6.24
N LEU A 78 23.64 -22.23 6.74
CA LEU A 78 22.60 -23.06 6.13
C LEU A 78 21.74 -22.15 5.25
N LYS A 79 20.96 -22.75 4.35
CA LYS A 79 19.92 -22.03 3.60
C LYS A 79 18.59 -22.72 3.81
N MET A 80 17.54 -21.94 4.02
CA MET A 80 16.17 -22.41 4.01
C MET A 80 15.56 -22.06 2.66
N VAL A 81 14.93 -23.04 2.04
CA VAL A 81 14.19 -22.90 0.79
C VAL A 81 12.72 -23.16 1.09
N ILE A 82 11.88 -22.18 0.77
CA ILE A 82 10.43 -22.23 0.91
C ILE A 82 9.85 -22.51 -0.46
N THR A 83 9.11 -23.59 -0.60
CA THR A 83 8.43 -23.98 -1.84
C THR A 83 6.94 -24.07 -1.60
N ALA A 84 6.17 -23.41 -2.46
CA ALA A 84 4.74 -23.66 -2.55
C ALA A 84 4.48 -24.99 -3.27
N GLY A 85 3.38 -25.67 -2.92
CA GLY A 85 3.05 -26.99 -3.45
C GLY A 85 2.98 -27.04 -4.98
N ALA A 86 3.00 -28.25 -5.54
CA ALA A 86 3.16 -28.49 -6.98
C ALA A 86 2.10 -27.83 -7.90
N GLY A 87 0.95 -27.42 -7.35
CA GLY A 87 -0.09 -26.69 -8.09
C GLY A 87 0.16 -25.18 -8.23
N VAL A 88 1.22 -24.65 -7.61
CA VAL A 88 1.55 -23.23 -7.58
C VAL A 88 2.79 -22.97 -8.44
N ASN A 89 2.65 -22.17 -9.49
CA ASN A 89 3.77 -21.77 -10.34
C ASN A 89 4.55 -20.58 -9.72
N ALA A 90 5.15 -20.81 -8.55
CA ALA A 90 5.97 -19.82 -7.85
C ALA A 90 7.42 -20.30 -7.76
N ALA A 91 8.35 -19.38 -8.01
CA ALA A 91 9.76 -19.67 -7.82
C ALA A 91 10.05 -19.95 -6.32
N PRO A 92 10.87 -20.97 -6.00
CA PRO A 92 11.28 -21.23 -4.62
C PRO A 92 11.95 -20.01 -3.99
N TYR A 93 11.53 -19.63 -2.79
CA TYR A 93 12.15 -18.54 -2.05
C TYR A 93 13.30 -19.07 -1.19
N THR A 94 14.47 -18.46 -1.30
CA THR A 94 15.67 -18.91 -0.57
C THR A 94 16.14 -17.83 0.40
N MET A 95 16.27 -18.19 1.68
CA MET A 95 16.86 -17.35 2.72
C MET A 95 18.12 -17.99 3.31
N SER A 96 19.07 -17.16 3.73
CA SER A 96 20.28 -17.61 4.44
C SER A 96 20.02 -17.70 5.94
N LEU A 97 20.58 -18.73 6.59
CA LEU A 97 20.54 -18.93 8.04
C LEU A 97 21.95 -18.74 8.63
N PRO A 98 22.10 -18.05 9.77
CA PRO A 98 21.04 -17.35 10.53
C PRO A 98 20.45 -16.18 9.73
N GLN A 99 19.17 -15.90 9.96
CA GLN A 99 18.42 -14.87 9.26
C GLN A 99 19.16 -13.52 9.36
N LYS A 100 19.45 -12.90 8.22
CA LYS A 100 20.14 -11.60 8.15
C LYS A 100 19.18 -10.44 8.32
N ASN A 101 18.01 -10.56 7.70
CA ASN A 101 16.95 -9.57 7.73
C ASN A 101 16.11 -9.76 8.99
N VAL A 102 15.46 -8.69 9.45
CA VAL A 102 14.51 -8.76 10.57
C VAL A 102 13.27 -9.56 10.16
N GLN A 103 12.86 -9.39 8.90
CA GLN A 103 11.70 -10.03 8.31
C GLN A 103 12.02 -10.39 6.86
N ASP A 104 11.63 -11.59 6.45
CA ASP A 104 11.69 -12.04 5.06
C ASP A 104 10.27 -12.37 4.59
N SER A 105 9.86 -11.81 3.46
CA SER A 105 8.52 -12.04 2.89
C SER A 105 8.60 -12.83 1.59
N PHE A 106 7.71 -13.80 1.46
CA PHE A 106 7.52 -14.61 0.26
C PHE A 106 6.06 -14.47 -0.20
N VAL A 107 5.87 -13.84 -1.35
CA VAL A 107 4.57 -13.54 -1.92
C VAL A 107 4.37 -14.39 -3.17
N PHE A 108 3.24 -15.08 -3.27
CA PHE A 108 2.86 -15.85 -4.45
C PHE A 108 1.34 -15.92 -4.62
N GLN A 109 0.89 -16.39 -5.78
CA GLN A 109 -0.52 -16.54 -6.09
C GLN A 109 -0.91 -18.01 -6.24
N THR A 110 -2.11 -18.37 -5.78
CA THR A 110 -2.69 -19.72 -5.97
C THR A 110 -4.15 -19.62 -6.42
N ALA A 111 -4.61 -20.57 -7.23
CA ALA A 111 -6.02 -20.65 -7.63
C ALA A 111 -6.90 -21.34 -6.58
N ASP A 112 -6.33 -22.28 -5.82
CA ASP A 112 -7.05 -23.05 -4.80
C ASP A 112 -6.26 -23.06 -3.48
N LEU A 113 -6.98 -22.83 -2.38
CA LEU A 113 -6.45 -22.88 -1.02
C LEU A 113 -6.47 -24.30 -0.45
N ASN A 114 -7.34 -25.19 -0.96
CA ASN A 114 -7.51 -26.54 -0.42
C ASN A 114 -6.32 -27.46 -0.72
N THR A 115 -5.64 -27.23 -1.84
CA THR A 115 -4.47 -28.00 -2.27
C THR A 115 -3.15 -27.33 -1.87
N LEU A 116 -3.20 -26.14 -1.26
CA LEU A 116 -2.02 -25.35 -0.94
C LEU A 116 -1.29 -25.92 0.28
N TYR A 117 -0.06 -26.36 0.09
CA TYR A 117 0.88 -26.61 1.19
C TYR A 117 2.16 -25.81 0.97
N LEU A 118 2.85 -25.49 2.06
CA LEU A 118 4.20 -24.91 2.01
C LEU A 118 5.19 -25.90 2.58
N GLU A 119 6.34 -26.01 1.93
CA GLU A 119 7.45 -26.81 2.40
C GLU A 119 8.65 -25.91 2.70
N PHE A 120 9.14 -25.98 3.93
CA PHE A 120 10.33 -25.29 4.41
C PHE A 120 11.46 -26.32 4.49
N SER A 121 12.34 -26.33 3.49
CA SER A 121 13.45 -27.27 3.41
C SER A 121 14.78 -26.61 3.79
N ILE A 122 15.55 -27.26 4.65
CA ILE A 122 16.88 -26.78 5.07
C ILE A 122 17.96 -27.54 4.32
N TYR A 123 18.90 -26.78 3.75
CA TYR A 123 20.05 -27.28 3.02
C TYR A 123 21.34 -26.70 3.61
N PRO A 124 22.47 -27.42 3.46
CA PRO A 124 23.77 -26.79 3.60
C PRO A 124 23.97 -25.73 2.51
N ASN A 125 24.80 -24.71 2.76
CA ASN A 125 25.15 -23.74 1.71
C ASN A 125 25.80 -24.41 0.49
N PHE A 126 26.63 -25.42 0.74
CA PHE A 126 27.28 -26.23 -0.29
C PHE A 126 26.74 -27.66 -0.20
N GLY A 127 25.79 -27.98 -1.07
CA GLY A 127 25.17 -29.30 -1.16
C GLY A 127 23.68 -29.25 -1.48
N THR A 128 23.17 -30.40 -1.92
CA THR A 128 21.77 -30.59 -2.33
C THR A 128 20.99 -31.51 -1.39
N LYS A 129 21.66 -32.11 -0.40
CA LYS A 129 21.01 -33.02 0.55
C LYS A 129 20.23 -32.21 1.59
N THR A 130 18.93 -32.44 1.69
CA THR A 130 18.08 -31.85 2.72
C THR A 130 18.46 -32.36 4.11
N ILE A 131 18.62 -31.44 5.05
CA ILE A 131 18.92 -31.69 6.46
C ILE A 131 17.63 -31.93 7.25
N GLY A 132 16.62 -31.11 7.00
CA GLY A 132 15.30 -31.27 7.57
C GLY A 132 14.23 -30.47 6.85
N ARG A 133 12.97 -30.78 7.15
CA ARG A 133 11.80 -30.21 6.49
C ARG A 133 10.72 -29.89 7.51
N ALA A 134 10.01 -28.79 7.29
CA ALA A 134 8.73 -28.48 7.94
C ALA A 134 7.67 -28.28 6.85
N VAL A 135 6.43 -28.70 7.10
CA VAL A 135 5.35 -28.60 6.11
C VAL A 135 4.14 -27.90 6.73
N ALA A 136 3.66 -26.84 6.08
CA ALA A 136 2.42 -26.16 6.44
C ALA A 136 1.25 -26.79 5.69
N HIS A 137 0.24 -27.26 6.44
CA HIS A 137 -0.96 -27.87 5.92
C HIS A 137 -1.97 -26.83 5.38
N PRO A 138 -2.77 -27.13 4.33
CA PRO A 138 -3.79 -26.23 3.76
C PRO A 138 -4.72 -25.54 4.75
N SER A 139 -5.08 -26.21 5.85
CA SER A 139 -5.97 -25.67 6.88
C SER A 139 -5.47 -24.35 7.49
N ILE A 140 -4.16 -24.10 7.45
CA ILE A 140 -3.55 -22.85 7.93
C ILE A 140 -4.01 -21.66 7.08
N PHE A 141 -4.25 -21.86 5.78
CA PHE A 141 -4.64 -20.79 4.84
C PHE A 141 -6.16 -20.62 4.72
N GLN A 142 -6.94 -21.63 5.12
CA GLN A 142 -8.41 -21.58 5.08
C GLN A 142 -9.01 -20.72 6.19
N SER A 143 -8.38 -20.71 7.37
CA SER A 143 -8.75 -19.89 8.50
C SER A 143 -7.66 -18.84 8.70
N PRO A 144 -7.65 -17.76 7.88
CA PRO A 144 -6.61 -16.75 7.96
C PRO A 144 -6.62 -16.14 9.36
N SER A 145 -5.63 -16.52 10.14
CA SER A 145 -5.35 -15.92 11.43
C SER A 145 -4.03 -15.21 11.30
N ASP A 146 -3.99 -13.95 11.69
CA ASP A 146 -2.75 -13.16 11.76
C ASP A 146 -1.88 -13.58 12.96
N GLN A 147 -2.02 -14.84 13.38
CA GLN A 147 -1.28 -15.46 14.47
C GLN A 147 -0.02 -16.12 13.91
N PHE A 148 1.04 -16.06 14.70
CA PHE A 148 2.26 -16.77 14.38
C PHE A 148 2.03 -18.28 14.42
N ILE A 149 2.33 -18.92 13.30
CA ILE A 149 2.33 -20.38 13.17
C ILE A 149 3.75 -20.86 13.42
N VAL A 150 3.90 -21.81 14.34
CA VAL A 150 5.16 -22.46 14.63
C VAL A 150 5.09 -23.91 14.15
N LEU A 151 6.01 -24.29 13.27
CA LEU A 151 6.12 -25.66 12.77
C LEU A 151 7.45 -26.29 13.20
N PRO A 152 7.44 -27.55 13.65
CA PRO A 152 8.67 -28.28 13.93
C PRO A 152 9.39 -28.62 12.62
N ILE A 153 10.70 -28.47 12.62
CA ILE A 153 11.57 -28.93 11.55
C ILE A 153 12.02 -30.34 11.89
N LEU A 154 11.69 -31.29 11.01
CA LEU A 154 11.98 -32.71 11.19
C LEU A 154 13.14 -33.15 10.30
N ASP A 155 14.05 -33.96 10.83
CA ASP A 155 15.07 -34.63 10.03
C ASP A 155 14.51 -35.86 9.29
N HIS A 156 15.38 -36.55 8.54
CA HIS A 156 15.06 -37.80 7.84
C HIS A 156 14.58 -38.95 8.74
N ARG A 157 14.77 -38.87 10.06
CA ARG A 157 14.33 -39.85 11.06
C ARG A 157 13.10 -39.36 11.84
N LEU A 158 12.51 -38.24 11.43
CA LEU A 158 11.39 -37.57 12.09
C LEU A 158 11.72 -37.05 13.50
N HIS A 159 12.99 -36.79 13.78
CA HIS A 159 13.39 -36.08 15.00
C HIS A 159 13.25 -34.57 14.79
N CYS A 160 12.70 -33.88 15.80
CA CYS A 160 12.62 -32.42 15.81
C CYS A 160 14.02 -31.83 15.98
N ILE A 161 14.53 -31.18 14.94
CA ILE A 161 15.84 -30.52 14.91
C ILE A 161 15.73 -29.00 15.01
N GLY A 162 14.51 -28.46 15.16
CA GLY A 162 14.26 -27.04 15.23
C GLY A 162 12.79 -26.68 15.05
N GLU A 163 12.54 -25.38 14.93
CA GLU A 163 11.24 -24.79 14.68
C GLU A 163 11.35 -23.63 13.68
N VAL A 164 10.34 -23.48 12.82
CA VAL A 164 10.15 -22.31 11.96
C VAL A 164 8.88 -21.59 12.41
N SER A 165 9.00 -20.28 12.60
CA SER A 165 7.91 -19.38 12.98
C SER A 165 7.62 -18.41 11.84
N PHE A 166 6.38 -18.40 11.37
CA PHE A 166 5.95 -17.51 10.29
C PHE A 166 4.50 -17.04 10.49
N CYS A 167 4.14 -15.94 9.84
CA CYS A 167 2.75 -15.51 9.65
C CYS A 167 2.38 -15.70 8.17
N ALA A 168 1.13 -16.09 7.90
CA ALA A 168 0.59 -16.15 6.55
C ALA A 168 -0.67 -15.29 6.47
N THR A 169 -0.69 -14.35 5.53
CA THR A 169 -1.88 -13.57 5.20
C THR A 169 -2.41 -13.97 3.83
N VAL A 170 -3.74 -14.07 3.72
CA VAL A 170 -4.44 -14.48 2.51
C VAL A 170 -5.33 -13.35 2.05
N THR A 171 -5.08 -12.83 0.86
CA THR A 171 -5.97 -11.84 0.21
C THR A 171 -6.79 -12.56 -0.85
N SER A 172 -8.11 -12.49 -0.74
CA SER A 172 -9.01 -13.12 -1.69
C SER A 172 -9.21 -12.27 -2.95
N PRO A 173 -9.49 -12.87 -4.12
CA PRO A 173 -9.87 -12.09 -5.30
C PRO A 173 -11.24 -11.44 -5.09
N PHE A 174 -11.43 -10.24 -5.62
CA PHE A 174 -12.72 -9.54 -5.53
C PHE A 174 -13.77 -10.21 -6.44
N GLN A 175 -14.65 -11.03 -5.86
CA GLN A 175 -15.63 -11.82 -6.61
C GLN A 175 -16.87 -11.01 -7.05
N GLY A 176 -17.46 -11.42 -8.16
CA GLY A 176 -18.79 -10.99 -8.59
C GLY A 176 -18.84 -9.78 -9.52
N VAL A 177 -17.71 -9.32 -10.07
CA VAL A 177 -17.68 -8.24 -11.07
C VAL A 177 -16.54 -8.41 -12.05
N THR A 178 -16.81 -8.25 -13.35
CA THR A 178 -15.78 -8.15 -14.40
C THR A 178 -15.14 -6.76 -14.36
N LEU A 179 -13.96 -6.66 -13.75
CA LEU A 179 -13.16 -5.44 -13.78
C LEU A 179 -12.28 -5.42 -15.02
N GLU A 180 -12.63 -4.58 -16.00
CA GLU A 180 -11.80 -4.37 -17.19
C GLU A 180 -10.83 -3.20 -16.97
N VAL A 181 -9.53 -3.45 -17.21
CA VAL A 181 -8.52 -2.39 -17.30
C VAL A 181 -8.85 -1.52 -18.52
N GLY A 182 -9.14 -0.23 -18.29
CA GLY A 182 -9.64 0.67 -19.33
C GLY A 182 -11.14 0.54 -19.64
N GLY A 183 -11.93 -0.04 -18.71
CA GLY A 183 -13.39 -0.09 -18.78
C GLY A 183 -14.06 1.27 -18.47
N ALA A 184 -15.29 1.23 -17.94
CA ALA A 184 -16.09 2.44 -17.67
C ALA A 184 -15.48 3.44 -16.65
N VAL A 185 -14.48 3.00 -15.88
CA VAL A 185 -13.67 3.83 -14.97
C VAL A 185 -12.25 3.86 -15.53
N GLU A 186 -11.70 5.06 -15.72
CA GLU A 186 -10.34 5.22 -16.23
C GLU A 186 -9.35 4.73 -15.18
N THR A 187 -8.55 3.71 -15.52
CA THR A 187 -7.50 3.19 -14.65
C THR A 187 -6.42 4.24 -14.46
N TYR A 188 -6.02 4.48 -13.21
CA TYR A 188 -4.95 5.41 -12.92
C TYR A 188 -3.65 4.94 -13.59
N TRP A 189 -2.72 5.85 -13.89
CA TRP A 189 -1.45 5.47 -14.49
C TRP A 189 -0.32 6.25 -13.85
N LYS A 190 0.87 5.64 -13.86
CA LYS A 190 2.11 6.33 -13.52
C LYS A 190 3.09 6.24 -14.68
N SER A 191 3.86 7.30 -14.88
CA SER A 191 4.98 7.30 -15.82
C SER A 191 6.21 7.79 -15.11
N LEU A 192 7.34 7.13 -15.37
CA LEU A 192 8.65 7.58 -14.92
C LEU A 192 9.31 8.32 -16.08
N THR A 193 9.54 9.62 -15.91
CA THR A 193 10.23 10.45 -16.91
C THR A 193 11.53 10.98 -16.34
N LEU A 194 12.58 10.95 -17.16
CA LEU A 194 13.82 11.67 -16.88
C LEU A 194 13.58 13.17 -17.12
N PRO A 195 14.01 14.07 -16.23
CA PRO A 195 13.89 15.51 -16.43
C PRO A 195 14.73 15.92 -17.65
N GLN A 196 14.09 16.47 -18.69
CA GLN A 196 14.78 17.04 -19.84
C GLN A 196 15.39 18.38 -19.43
N SER A 197 16.72 18.48 -19.43
CA SER A 197 17.43 19.76 -19.34
C SER A 197 17.26 20.51 -20.67
N GLY A 198 16.72 21.73 -20.61
CA GLY A 198 16.21 22.46 -21.77
C GLY A 198 17.23 22.90 -22.82
N VAL A 199 16.76 22.98 -24.07
CA VAL A 199 17.28 23.91 -25.09
C VAL A 199 16.09 24.59 -25.76
N PHE A 200 16.11 25.93 -25.72
CA PHE A 200 15.09 26.89 -26.14
C PHE A 200 14.59 26.73 -27.59
N ASN A 201 13.28 26.91 -27.80
CA ASN A 201 12.78 27.76 -28.91
C ASN A 201 11.37 28.31 -28.60
N PRO A 202 11.05 29.59 -28.88
CA PRO A 202 9.81 30.21 -28.43
C PRO A 202 8.69 30.15 -29.48
N ASN A 203 7.46 29.96 -28.98
CA ASN A 203 6.16 30.40 -29.51
C ASN A 203 5.36 29.51 -30.50
N PRO A 204 4.00 29.64 -30.52
CA PRO A 204 3.12 28.62 -29.95
C PRO A 204 1.90 28.22 -30.83
N ARG A 205 1.08 27.31 -30.29
CA ARG A 205 -0.30 26.92 -30.69
C ARG A 205 -0.41 25.83 -31.77
N THR A 206 -0.96 24.68 -31.37
CA THR A 206 -2.12 24.07 -32.05
C THR A 206 -2.74 22.96 -31.20
N THR A 207 -4.06 23.01 -31.13
CA THR A 207 -5.00 22.09 -30.49
C THR A 207 -4.95 20.68 -31.08
N LEU A 208 -4.88 19.65 -30.22
CA LEU A 208 -4.94 18.23 -30.57
C LEU A 208 -6.38 17.75 -30.80
N PRO A 209 -6.69 16.99 -31.88
CA PRO A 209 -7.82 16.09 -31.91
C PRO A 209 -7.38 14.63 -31.72
N TRP A 210 -8.08 13.98 -30.79
CA TRP A 210 -8.04 12.59 -30.38
C TRP A 210 -8.39 11.63 -31.53
N ARG A 211 -7.60 10.56 -31.76
CA ARG A 211 -8.09 9.33 -32.43
C ARG A 211 -7.39 8.05 -31.90
N HIS A 212 -8.27 7.14 -31.46
CA HIS A 212 -8.21 5.69 -31.27
C HIS A 212 -6.91 4.91 -31.55
N SER A 213 -6.47 4.16 -30.53
CA SER A 213 -5.49 3.08 -30.65
C SER A 213 -6.18 1.73 -30.97
N PRO A 214 -5.62 0.85 -31.83
CA PRO A 214 -6.10 -0.51 -32.00
C PRO A 214 -5.64 -1.43 -30.86
N LYS A 215 -6.48 -2.41 -30.55
CA LYS A 215 -6.28 -3.46 -29.55
C LYS A 215 -5.17 -4.43 -29.98
N SER A 216 -4.29 -4.79 -29.05
CA SER A 216 -3.45 -6.00 -29.11
C SER A 216 -3.63 -6.80 -27.81
N PRO A 217 -4.03 -8.08 -27.88
CA PRO A 217 -4.13 -8.95 -26.72
C PRO A 217 -2.79 -9.67 -26.49
N ASP A 218 -2.23 -9.54 -25.29
CA ASP A 218 -1.37 -10.51 -24.60
C ASP A 218 -0.58 -9.75 -23.51
N SER A 219 -1.07 -9.79 -22.28
CA SER A 219 -0.38 -9.24 -21.11
C SER A 219 -0.14 -10.33 -20.07
N ILE A 220 0.86 -11.17 -20.33
CA ILE A 220 1.49 -12.02 -19.33
C ILE A 220 2.81 -11.33 -18.96
N HIS A 221 2.88 -10.79 -17.74
CA HIS A 221 4.10 -10.42 -17.02
C HIS A 221 5.02 -9.38 -17.69
N THR A 222 5.01 -8.13 -17.20
CA THR A 222 6.19 -7.25 -17.27
C THR A 222 6.27 -6.34 -16.06
N SER A 223 7.00 -6.78 -15.03
CA SER A 223 7.79 -5.86 -14.20
C SER A 223 8.89 -5.29 -15.10
N PRO A 224 9.11 -3.96 -15.20
CA PRO A 224 10.32 -3.47 -15.83
C PRO A 224 11.49 -3.76 -14.89
N SER A 225 12.28 -4.79 -15.21
CA SER A 225 13.61 -4.94 -14.64
C SER A 225 14.49 -3.81 -15.16
N ILE A 226 14.71 -2.78 -14.35
CA ILE A 226 15.71 -1.75 -14.63
C ILE A 226 17.07 -2.43 -14.55
N GLN A 227 17.72 -2.65 -15.70
CA GLN A 227 19.15 -2.95 -15.74
C GLN A 227 19.89 -1.73 -15.20
N SER A 228 20.43 -1.86 -14.00
CA SER A 228 21.31 -0.87 -13.39
C SER A 228 22.65 -0.83 -14.13
N THR A 229 22.73 -0.03 -15.20
CA THR A 229 24.03 0.40 -15.74
C THR A 229 24.60 1.43 -14.80
N SER A 230 25.78 1.16 -14.24
CA SER A 230 26.52 2.04 -13.34
C SER A 230 26.89 3.36 -14.04
N GLY A 231 26.10 4.42 -13.83
CA GLY A 231 26.42 5.77 -14.27
C GLY A 231 25.43 6.79 -13.71
N SER A 232 25.89 7.57 -12.71
CA SER A 232 25.26 8.77 -12.09
C SER A 232 23.81 8.63 -11.56
N PRO A 233 23.46 9.21 -10.40
CA PRO A 233 22.06 9.26 -9.96
C PRO A 233 21.28 10.18 -10.92
N MET A 234 20.51 9.58 -11.83
CA MET A 234 19.62 10.29 -12.74
C MET A 234 18.27 10.45 -12.03
N HIS A 235 17.90 11.70 -11.77
CA HIS A 235 16.63 12.05 -11.11
C HIS A 235 15.45 11.51 -11.92
N THR A 236 14.53 10.79 -11.28
CA THR A 236 13.33 10.27 -11.95
C THR A 236 12.09 10.98 -11.38
N VAL A 237 11.25 11.55 -12.26
CA VAL A 237 10.00 12.19 -11.86
C VAL A 237 8.84 11.24 -12.15
N THR A 238 7.99 11.00 -11.15
CA THR A 238 6.78 10.19 -11.29
C THR A 238 5.62 11.11 -11.66
N LEU A 239 5.11 10.97 -12.89
CA LEU A 239 3.88 11.64 -13.33
C LEU A 239 2.67 10.77 -13.00
N SER A 240 1.57 11.39 -12.56
CA SER A 240 0.35 10.72 -12.10
C SER A 240 -0.90 11.38 -12.67
N SER A 241 -1.99 10.61 -12.78
CA SER A 241 -3.31 11.12 -13.18
C SER A 241 -4.04 11.90 -12.07
N LEU A 242 -3.47 12.02 -10.87
CA LEU A 242 -4.06 12.76 -9.75
C LEU A 242 -3.59 14.21 -9.76
N SER A 243 -4.53 15.14 -9.90
CA SER A 243 -4.29 16.57 -9.68
C SER A 243 -5.49 17.26 -9.04
N GLY A 244 -5.22 18.30 -8.25
CA GLY A 244 -6.21 19.15 -7.62
C GLY A 244 -6.63 18.69 -6.21
N ASN A 245 -7.78 19.21 -5.77
CA ASN A 245 -8.24 19.07 -4.39
C ASN A 245 -9.21 17.89 -4.22
N TYR A 246 -8.97 17.10 -3.18
CA TYR A 246 -9.76 15.94 -2.78
C TYR A 246 -10.18 16.09 -1.32
N LEU A 247 -11.42 15.73 -0.99
CA LEU A 247 -11.85 15.67 0.39
C LEU A 247 -11.27 14.42 1.06
N HIS A 248 -10.65 14.59 2.20
CA HIS A 248 -10.06 13.52 2.99
C HIS A 248 -11.05 13.01 4.02
N ALA A 249 -11.74 11.90 3.72
CA ALA A 249 -12.73 11.32 4.60
C ALA A 249 -12.22 10.02 5.21
N VAL A 250 -12.37 9.87 6.53
CA VAL A 250 -11.94 8.67 7.23
C VAL A 250 -13.12 7.72 7.41
N MET A 251 -12.88 6.48 7.03
CA MET A 251 -13.87 5.43 6.99
C MET A 251 -13.44 4.27 7.88
N GLN A 252 -14.43 3.69 8.54
CA GLN A 252 -14.34 2.47 9.34
C GLN A 252 -15.45 1.52 8.93
N VAL A 253 -15.45 0.30 9.48
CA VAL A 253 -16.47 -0.71 9.18
C VAL A 253 -17.13 -1.15 10.49
N THR A 254 -18.45 -1.20 10.48
CA THR A 254 -19.26 -1.68 11.61
C THR A 254 -19.17 -3.19 11.76
N ARG A 255 -19.64 -3.70 12.91
CA ARG A 255 -19.68 -5.14 13.23
C ARG A 255 -20.36 -6.00 12.17
N ASP A 256 -21.44 -5.48 11.59
CA ASP A 256 -22.26 -6.12 10.58
C ASP A 256 -21.79 -5.83 9.14
N LEU A 257 -20.53 -5.41 8.98
CA LEU A 257 -19.89 -5.14 7.70
C LEU A 257 -20.60 -4.05 6.89
N HIS A 258 -20.80 -2.88 7.48
CA HIS A 258 -21.21 -1.68 6.74
C HIS A 258 -20.14 -0.59 6.86
N PRO A 259 -19.67 -0.02 5.73
CA PRO A 259 -18.70 1.06 5.76
C PRO A 259 -19.37 2.36 6.20
N VAL A 260 -18.79 3.01 7.21
CA VAL A 260 -19.26 4.27 7.79
C VAL A 260 -18.13 5.28 7.85
N LEU A 261 -18.46 6.56 7.72
CA LEU A 261 -17.53 7.64 7.95
C LEU A 261 -17.53 8.02 9.42
N TYR A 262 -16.36 7.92 10.04
CA TYR A 262 -16.15 8.32 11.42
C TYR A 262 -14.67 8.61 11.68
N TYR A 263 -14.40 9.81 12.21
CA TYR A 263 -13.03 10.32 12.37
C TYR A 263 -12.34 9.92 13.67
N ASP A 264 -13.03 9.54 14.74
CA ASP A 264 -12.35 9.13 15.97
C ASP A 264 -12.26 7.61 16.08
N LEU A 265 -11.42 7.08 16.98
CA LEU A 265 -11.32 5.63 17.19
C LEU A 265 -12.49 5.09 18.02
N LEU A 266 -12.79 5.80 19.12
CA LEU A 266 -13.85 5.44 20.06
C LEU A 266 -15.11 6.24 19.77
N LEU A 267 -16.27 5.61 19.95
CA LEU A 267 -17.56 6.26 19.84
C LEU A 267 -17.78 7.22 21.02
N PRO A 268 -18.43 8.37 20.79
CA PRO A 268 -18.64 9.36 21.84
C PRO A 268 -19.83 8.98 22.73
N GLU A 269 -19.80 9.44 23.99
CA GLU A 269 -20.89 9.30 24.97
C GLU A 269 -21.36 7.86 25.27
N THR A 270 -20.49 6.87 25.09
CA THR A 270 -20.73 5.50 25.53
C THR A 270 -20.21 5.32 26.96
N SER A 271 -20.97 4.61 27.81
CA SER A 271 -20.52 4.22 29.17
C SER A 271 -19.41 3.17 29.15
N PHE A 272 -19.05 2.70 27.96
CA PHE A 272 -18.04 1.70 27.69
C PHE A 272 -17.14 2.23 26.56
N ASP A 273 -15.88 1.85 26.55
CA ASP A 273 -14.98 2.19 25.44
C ASP A 273 -15.31 1.29 24.24
N LEU A 274 -16.17 1.78 23.33
CA LEU A 274 -16.61 1.04 22.15
C LEU A 274 -16.01 1.65 20.88
N GLY A 275 -15.47 0.81 20.00
CA GLY A 275 -15.10 1.21 18.65
C GLY A 275 -16.25 1.03 17.66
N VAL A 276 -16.06 1.51 16.43
CA VAL A 276 -17.02 1.30 15.33
C VAL A 276 -17.19 -0.19 15.02
N ALA A 277 -16.11 -0.97 15.10
CA ALA A 277 -16.13 -2.41 14.84
C ALA A 277 -16.98 -3.21 15.84
N ASP A 278 -17.29 -2.66 17.02
CA ASP A 278 -18.06 -3.34 18.06
C ASP A 278 -19.58 -3.13 17.93
N VAL A 279 -20.03 -2.16 17.14
CA VAL A 279 -21.45 -1.77 16.98
C VAL A 279 -22.00 -2.12 15.61
N THR A 280 -23.30 -2.37 15.53
CA THR A 280 -24.02 -2.55 14.25
C THR A 280 -24.34 -1.21 13.58
N LEU A 281 -24.63 -1.21 12.28
CA LEU A 281 -25.00 0.02 11.56
C LEU A 281 -26.20 0.72 12.20
N ALA A 282 -27.24 -0.04 12.58
CA ALA A 282 -28.44 0.53 13.21
C ALA A 282 -28.13 1.22 14.55
N GLN A 283 -27.23 0.66 15.36
CA GLN A 283 -26.78 1.28 16.62
C GLN A 283 -25.95 2.54 16.36
N PHE A 284 -25.06 2.49 15.36
CA PHE A 284 -24.25 3.63 14.95
C PHE A 284 -25.13 4.80 14.48
N GLU A 285 -26.13 4.54 13.62
CA GLU A 285 -27.07 5.55 13.14
C GLU A 285 -27.98 6.10 14.25
N ALA A 286 -28.41 5.26 15.20
CA ALA A 286 -29.18 5.72 16.35
C ALA A 286 -28.37 6.68 17.23
N LEU A 287 -27.07 6.40 17.41
CA LEU A 287 -26.16 7.28 18.15
C LEU A 287 -25.91 8.58 17.37
N ALA A 288 -25.73 8.51 16.06
CA ALA A 288 -25.60 9.69 15.20
C ALA A 288 -26.80 10.64 15.32
N LYS A 289 -28.02 10.08 15.32
CA LYS A 289 -29.28 10.83 15.52
C LYS A 289 -29.36 11.48 16.89
N LYS A 290 -28.97 10.76 17.94
CA LYS A 290 -28.97 11.28 19.32
C LYS A 290 -28.05 12.49 19.47
N LEU A 291 -26.93 12.50 18.76
CA LEU A 291 -25.90 13.55 18.83
C LEU A 291 -26.08 14.67 17.80
N ASP A 292 -27.12 14.61 16.97
CA ASP A 292 -27.33 15.54 15.84
C ASP A 292 -26.11 15.60 14.89
N ARG A 293 -25.47 14.45 14.66
CA ARG A 293 -24.25 14.27 13.84
C ARG A 293 -24.53 13.62 12.49
N GLU A 294 -25.75 13.80 11.98
CA GLU A 294 -26.26 13.13 10.79
C GLU A 294 -26.07 13.94 9.48
N GLU A 295 -26.75 13.51 8.42
CA GLU A 295 -26.67 14.07 7.08
C GLU A 295 -27.11 15.54 6.95
N GLN A 296 -27.89 16.06 7.90
CA GLN A 296 -28.33 17.46 7.88
C GLN A 296 -27.14 18.43 7.88
N LEU A 297 -26.01 18.03 8.46
CA LEU A 297 -24.79 18.83 8.47
C LEU A 297 -24.20 18.99 7.06
N ILE A 298 -24.39 18.01 6.18
CA ILE A 298 -23.88 18.02 4.81
C ILE A 298 -24.63 19.05 3.97
N HIS A 299 -25.95 19.13 4.11
CA HIS A 299 -26.78 20.07 3.35
C HIS A 299 -26.49 21.54 3.64
N ARG A 300 -25.88 21.83 4.81
CA ARG A 300 -25.50 23.20 5.20
C ARG A 300 -24.17 23.64 4.59
N VAL A 301 -23.43 22.74 3.96
CA VAL A 301 -22.10 23.02 3.42
C VAL A 301 -22.19 23.55 2.00
N ILE A 302 -21.64 24.74 1.78
CA ILE A 302 -21.61 25.40 0.47
C ILE A 302 -20.16 25.51 -0.04
N SER A 303 -19.17 25.56 0.88
CA SER A 303 -17.75 25.74 0.56
C SER A 303 -16.87 24.56 0.98
N ILE A 304 -15.75 24.35 0.29
CA ILE A 304 -14.77 23.30 0.62
C ILE A 304 -14.18 23.46 2.03
N GLN A 305 -14.04 24.70 2.52
CA GLN A 305 -13.48 24.99 3.84
C GLN A 305 -14.40 24.62 5.01
N GLU A 306 -15.72 24.58 4.77
CA GLU A 306 -16.71 24.21 5.78
C GLU A 306 -16.69 22.69 6.03
N TRP A 307 -16.32 21.90 5.02
CA TRP A 307 -16.13 20.45 5.18
C TRP A 307 -15.11 20.13 6.27
N ASN A 308 -14.10 20.96 6.47
CA ASN A 308 -13.06 20.78 7.49
C ASN A 308 -13.66 20.76 8.91
N LYS A 309 -14.77 21.47 9.12
CA LYS A 309 -15.48 21.51 10.42
C LYS A 309 -16.53 20.42 10.55
N VAL A 310 -17.16 20.04 9.43
CA VAL A 310 -18.27 19.09 9.40
C VAL A 310 -17.78 17.64 9.40
N LEU A 311 -16.77 17.33 8.58
CA LEU A 311 -16.33 15.97 8.32
C LEU A 311 -15.82 15.23 9.56
N PRO A 312 -15.05 15.84 10.48
CA PRO A 312 -14.65 15.17 11.72
C PRO A 312 -15.82 14.87 12.67
N ARG A 313 -16.94 15.61 12.56
CA ARG A 313 -18.13 15.45 13.41
C ARG A 313 -19.16 14.52 12.81
N LEU A 314 -19.03 14.16 11.53
CA LEU A 314 -20.03 13.45 10.77
C LEU A 314 -20.05 11.97 11.14
N MET A 315 -21.26 11.41 11.27
CA MET A 315 -21.49 9.99 11.52
C MET A 315 -22.54 9.48 10.52
N VAL A 316 -22.08 8.91 9.39
CA VAL A 316 -22.96 8.51 8.28
C VAL A 316 -22.42 7.28 7.55
N SER A 317 -23.28 6.51 6.89
CA SER A 317 -22.85 5.43 5.99
C SER A 317 -22.15 5.97 4.74
N LEU A 318 -21.18 5.21 4.22
CA LEU A 318 -20.43 5.59 3.01
C LEU A 318 -21.35 5.76 1.80
N SER A 319 -22.29 4.84 1.61
CA SER A 319 -23.24 4.88 0.50
C SER A 319 -24.06 6.17 0.52
N ARG A 320 -24.56 6.56 1.70
CA ARG A 320 -25.34 7.78 1.85
C ARG A 320 -24.50 9.03 1.65
N PHE A 321 -23.29 9.07 2.22
CA PHE A 321 -22.36 10.17 2.01
C PHE A 321 -22.03 10.38 0.52
N MET A 322 -21.75 9.30 -0.21
CA MET A 322 -21.42 9.37 -1.63
C MET A 322 -22.57 9.88 -2.50
N GLN A 323 -23.83 9.61 -2.12
CA GLN A 323 -25.02 10.15 -2.78
C GLN A 323 -25.20 11.65 -2.53
N LEU A 324 -24.87 12.12 -1.33
CA LEU A 324 -25.04 13.52 -0.92
C LEU A 324 -23.88 14.41 -1.40
N LEU A 325 -22.70 13.84 -1.61
CA LEU A 325 -21.51 14.60 -1.98
C LEU A 325 -21.62 15.16 -3.41
N PRO A 326 -21.31 16.45 -3.67
CA PRO A 326 -21.29 16.99 -5.03
C PRO A 326 -20.30 16.27 -5.95
N ALA A 327 -20.70 15.94 -7.18
CA ALA A 327 -19.93 15.05 -8.06
C ALA A 327 -18.58 15.58 -8.57
N HIS A 328 -18.37 16.90 -8.56
CA HIS A 328 -17.12 17.52 -8.99
C HIS A 328 -15.97 17.35 -7.96
N LEU A 329 -16.31 17.06 -6.70
CA LEU A 329 -15.34 16.90 -5.63
C LEU A 329 -14.70 15.49 -5.70
N GLY A 330 -13.37 15.48 -5.74
CA GLY A 330 -12.59 14.26 -5.55
C GLY A 330 -12.66 13.80 -4.09
N LEU A 331 -12.50 12.50 -3.86
CA LEU A 331 -12.55 11.90 -2.54
C LEU A 331 -11.29 11.06 -2.28
N THR A 332 -10.58 11.35 -1.20
CA THR A 332 -9.53 10.49 -0.66
C THR A 332 -10.10 9.79 0.57
N LEU A 333 -10.30 8.47 0.45
CA LEU A 333 -10.84 7.64 1.52
C LEU A 333 -9.70 7.04 2.34
N GLU A 334 -9.57 7.46 3.60
CA GLU A 334 -8.70 6.82 4.58
C GLU A 334 -9.42 5.61 5.17
N VAL A 335 -8.91 4.40 4.90
CA VAL A 335 -9.45 3.17 5.47
C VAL A 335 -8.76 2.93 6.81
N ALA A 336 -9.42 3.33 7.90
CA ALA A 336 -8.96 3.16 9.27
C ALA A 336 -9.57 1.87 9.85
N LEU A 337 -8.94 0.73 9.58
CA LEU A 337 -9.27 -0.53 10.24
C LEU A 337 -8.29 -0.71 11.40
N SER A 338 -8.79 -0.84 12.62
CA SER A 338 -7.95 -1.05 13.80
C SER A 338 -7.10 -2.32 13.61
N PRO A 339 -5.78 -2.25 13.81
CA PRO A 339 -4.90 -3.39 13.60
C PRO A 339 -5.24 -4.53 14.56
N ILE A 340 -5.10 -5.76 14.05
CA ILE A 340 -5.56 -7.02 14.66
C ILE A 340 -4.74 -7.41 15.91
N ASN A 341 -3.47 -6.97 15.98
CA ASN A 341 -2.47 -7.51 16.89
C ASN A 341 -2.11 -6.57 18.05
N ARG A 342 -3.06 -6.34 18.96
CA ARG A 342 -2.72 -5.77 20.27
C ARG A 342 -3.24 -6.58 21.44
N ALA A 343 -2.30 -6.97 22.31
CA ALA A 343 -2.53 -7.37 23.69
C ALA A 343 -3.01 -6.18 24.57
N THR A 344 -2.88 -4.94 24.08
CA THR A 344 -3.30 -3.68 24.72
C THR A 344 -4.65 -3.15 24.23
N ASN A 345 -5.28 -3.74 23.19
CA ASN A 345 -6.66 -3.43 22.82
C ASN A 345 -7.63 -4.14 23.79
N GLN A 346 -7.60 -3.74 25.07
CA GLN A 346 -8.63 -4.17 26.04
C GLN A 346 -10.04 -3.67 25.66
N TYR A 347 -10.12 -2.69 24.76
CA TYR A 347 -11.33 -1.95 24.44
C TYR A 347 -12.07 -2.46 23.19
N ILE A 348 -11.38 -2.97 22.17
CA ILE A 348 -12.01 -3.48 20.93
C ILE A 348 -12.04 -5.00 20.97
N LYS A 349 -13.22 -5.57 21.17
CA LYS A 349 -13.40 -7.02 21.33
C LYS A 349 -13.69 -7.71 20.01
N HIS A 350 -14.33 -7.01 19.07
CA HIS A 350 -14.69 -7.57 17.79
C HIS A 350 -13.58 -7.36 16.76
N ARG A 351 -13.07 -8.47 16.20
CA ARG A 351 -12.07 -8.45 15.13
C ARG A 351 -12.79 -8.55 13.79
N LEU A 352 -12.47 -7.64 12.88
CA LEU A 352 -12.94 -7.70 11.51
C LEU A 352 -11.78 -8.09 10.62
N ASP A 353 -12.02 -8.99 9.67
CA ASP A 353 -11.05 -9.37 8.67
C ASP A 353 -10.87 -8.20 7.68
N PRO A 354 -9.65 -7.64 7.54
CA PRO A 354 -9.36 -6.57 6.60
C PRO A 354 -9.74 -6.93 5.16
N ASP A 355 -9.57 -8.19 4.77
CA ASP A 355 -9.89 -8.67 3.43
C ASP A 355 -11.39 -8.51 3.14
N VAL A 356 -12.24 -8.98 4.05
CA VAL A 356 -13.71 -8.89 3.96
C VAL A 356 -14.19 -7.43 4.08
N CYS A 357 -13.53 -6.63 4.92
CA CYS A 357 -13.83 -5.20 5.06
C CYS A 357 -13.61 -4.46 3.73
N VAL A 358 -12.47 -4.71 3.08
CA VAL A 358 -12.14 -4.10 1.78
C VAL A 358 -13.15 -4.52 0.71
N ASP A 359 -13.59 -5.79 0.68
CA ASP A 359 -14.64 -6.23 -0.25
C ASP A 359 -15.93 -5.44 -0.06
N THR A 360 -16.31 -5.26 1.19
CA THR A 360 -17.54 -4.53 1.55
C THR A 360 -17.46 -3.08 1.13
N ILE A 361 -16.34 -2.41 1.38
CA ILE A 361 -16.06 -1.03 0.95
C ILE A 361 -16.18 -0.90 -0.57
N LEU A 362 -15.46 -1.76 -1.31
CA LEU A 362 -15.45 -1.72 -2.77
C LEU A 362 -16.84 -2.02 -3.35
N ARG A 363 -17.59 -2.94 -2.73
CA ARG A 363 -18.97 -3.26 -3.10
C ARG A 363 -19.90 -2.07 -2.87
N ALA A 364 -19.79 -1.38 -1.73
CA ALA A 364 -20.60 -0.20 -1.42
C ALA A 364 -20.33 0.97 -2.40
N ILE A 365 -19.06 1.24 -2.71
CA ILE A 365 -18.67 2.27 -3.70
C ILE A 365 -19.27 1.94 -5.07
N ARG A 366 -19.17 0.68 -5.50
CA ARG A 366 -19.71 0.24 -6.80
C ARG A 366 -21.22 0.26 -6.87
N GLN A 367 -21.93 -0.16 -5.82
CA GLN A 367 -23.40 -0.12 -5.80
C GLN A 367 -23.91 1.32 -5.82
N THR A 368 -23.15 2.26 -5.24
CA THR A 368 -23.53 3.67 -5.24
C THR A 368 -23.24 4.35 -6.58
N SER A 369 -22.18 3.96 -7.29
CA SER A 369 -21.77 4.52 -8.59
C SER A 369 -22.87 4.56 -9.69
N PRO A 370 -23.67 3.51 -9.96
CA PRO A 370 -24.73 3.55 -10.97
C PRO A 370 -25.90 4.44 -10.57
N SER A 371 -26.20 4.57 -9.27
CA SER A 371 -27.25 5.47 -8.77
C SER A 371 -26.94 6.95 -8.99
N LEU A 372 -25.66 7.28 -9.23
CA LEU A 372 -25.20 8.62 -9.57
C LEU A 372 -25.37 8.97 -11.06
N GLY A 373 -25.63 8.01 -11.95
CA GLY A 373 -25.97 8.27 -13.36
C GLY A 373 -24.76 8.40 -14.30
N GLY A 374 -24.34 7.29 -14.93
CA GLY A 374 -23.59 7.16 -16.19
C GLY A 374 -22.28 7.96 -16.38
N ALA A 375 -22.36 9.29 -16.38
CA ALA A 375 -21.24 10.23 -16.47
C ALA A 375 -20.76 10.73 -15.09
N LEU A 376 -21.65 10.84 -14.11
CA LEU A 376 -21.38 11.17 -12.70
C LEU A 376 -20.92 9.94 -11.89
N ALA A 377 -20.95 8.75 -12.51
CA ALA A 377 -20.36 7.51 -12.00
C ALA A 377 -18.82 7.56 -11.85
N ARG A 378 -18.19 8.62 -12.38
CA ARG A 378 -16.74 8.80 -12.56
C ARG A 378 -16.10 9.67 -11.46
N ARG A 379 -16.59 9.57 -10.23
CA ARG A 379 -15.98 10.31 -9.11
C ARG A 379 -14.52 9.88 -8.98
N ARG A 380 -13.62 10.86 -8.90
CA ARG A 380 -12.20 10.63 -8.67
C ARG A 380 -12.03 10.20 -7.21
N ILE A 381 -11.68 8.93 -7.00
CA ILE A 381 -11.47 8.35 -5.68
C ILE A 381 -10.01 7.90 -5.56
N ALA A 382 -9.37 8.25 -4.46
CA ALA A 382 -8.07 7.70 -4.05
C ALA A 382 -8.24 7.01 -2.69
N PHE A 383 -7.46 5.96 -2.44
CA PHE A 383 -7.43 5.30 -1.13
C PHE A 383 -6.13 5.59 -0.41
N THR A 384 -6.23 5.73 0.90
CA THR A 384 -5.10 5.78 1.80
C THR A 384 -5.36 4.90 3.02
N SER A 385 -4.34 4.30 3.61
CA SER A 385 -4.46 3.58 4.87
C SER A 385 -3.11 3.54 5.59
N PHE A 386 -3.18 3.49 6.91
CA PHE A 386 -2.02 3.24 7.77
C PHE A 386 -1.71 1.75 7.95
N SER A 387 -2.61 0.85 7.51
CA SER A 387 -2.42 -0.60 7.61
C SER A 387 -1.85 -1.17 6.30
N PRO A 388 -0.66 -1.80 6.32
CA PRO A 388 -0.09 -2.48 5.16
C PRO A 388 -0.99 -3.57 4.57
N GLN A 389 -1.71 -4.32 5.41
CA GLN A 389 -2.64 -5.37 4.98
C GLN A 389 -3.79 -4.79 4.16
N VAL A 390 -4.36 -3.66 4.60
CA VAL A 390 -5.44 -2.96 3.90
C VAL A 390 -4.96 -2.38 2.58
N CYS A 391 -3.79 -1.73 2.55
CA CYS A 391 -3.18 -1.24 1.31
C CYS A 391 -2.95 -2.36 0.29
N THR A 392 -2.45 -3.51 0.77
CA THR A 392 -2.26 -4.71 -0.06
C THR A 392 -3.62 -5.17 -0.61
N ALA A 393 -4.62 -5.39 0.24
CA ALA A 393 -5.94 -5.82 -0.20
C ALA A 393 -6.57 -4.85 -1.21
N LEU A 394 -6.52 -3.53 -0.96
CA LEU A 394 -7.05 -2.52 -1.88
C LEU A 394 -6.34 -2.50 -3.23
N ASN A 395 -5.01 -2.65 -3.26
CA ASN A 395 -4.26 -2.65 -4.51
C ASN A 395 -4.51 -3.92 -5.33
N TRP A 396 -4.69 -5.05 -4.65
CA TRP A 396 -4.90 -6.35 -5.27
C TRP A 396 -6.35 -6.65 -5.65
N LYS A 397 -7.33 -6.00 -5.03
CA LYS A 397 -8.77 -6.21 -5.29
C LYS A 397 -9.38 -5.27 -6.32
N GLN A 398 -8.68 -4.22 -6.74
CA GLN A 398 -9.18 -3.32 -7.78
C GLN A 398 -8.04 -2.63 -8.56
N PRO A 399 -8.18 -2.43 -9.88
CA PRO A 399 -7.17 -1.73 -10.69
C PRO A 399 -7.47 -0.24 -10.94
N ASN A 400 -8.61 0.28 -10.49
CA ASN A 400 -9.13 1.57 -10.95
C ASN A 400 -8.68 2.77 -10.11
N TYR A 401 -8.57 2.57 -8.81
CA TYR A 401 -8.34 3.60 -7.81
C TYR A 401 -6.91 3.52 -7.27
N PRO A 402 -6.18 4.64 -7.24
CA PRO A 402 -4.84 4.67 -6.68
C PRO A 402 -4.85 4.44 -5.18
N VAL A 403 -3.86 3.68 -4.71
CA VAL A 403 -3.66 3.35 -3.29
C VAL A 403 -2.36 3.99 -2.81
N PHE A 404 -2.46 4.68 -1.68
CA PHE A 404 -1.35 5.25 -0.94
C PHE A 404 -1.18 4.54 0.40
N PHE A 405 0.07 4.41 0.84
CA PHE A 405 0.40 3.94 2.18
C PHE A 405 0.79 5.12 3.06
N SER A 406 0.13 5.26 4.21
CA SER A 406 0.45 6.31 5.19
C SER A 406 1.25 5.72 6.34
N SER A 407 2.28 6.43 6.81
CA SER A 407 3.06 6.03 7.97
C SER A 407 3.71 7.23 8.68
N ARG A 408 4.04 7.05 9.95
CA ARG A 408 4.75 7.93 10.88
C ARG A 408 6.13 7.36 11.21
N CYS A 409 6.52 6.27 10.55
CA CYS A 409 7.87 5.70 10.61
C CYS A 409 8.35 5.48 12.05
N GLY A 410 7.50 4.87 12.89
CA GLY A 410 7.84 4.53 14.28
C GLY A 410 7.82 5.70 15.28
N GLN A 411 7.38 6.91 14.89
CA GLN A 411 7.18 8.00 15.85
C GLN A 411 5.95 7.75 16.73
N ILE A 412 6.16 7.08 17.86
CA ILE A 412 5.19 7.04 18.97
C ILE A 412 5.35 8.36 19.73
N GLY A 413 4.39 9.27 19.58
CA GLY A 413 4.51 10.66 20.03
C GLY A 413 4.98 10.81 21.48
N VAL A 414 6.11 11.49 21.67
CA VAL A 414 6.54 12.08 22.95
C VAL A 414 5.73 13.35 23.26
N ASP A 415 5.08 13.95 22.26
CA ASP A 415 4.29 15.17 22.42
C ASP A 415 2.79 14.92 22.17
N ALA A 416 2.11 14.39 23.18
CA ALA A 416 0.65 14.22 23.23
C ALA A 416 -0.14 15.56 23.24
N GLY A 417 0.52 16.70 22.99
CA GLY A 417 -0.09 18.04 23.02
C GLY A 417 -0.51 18.59 21.66
N THR A 418 0.03 18.09 20.55
CA THR A 418 -0.12 18.72 19.21
C THR A 418 -0.54 17.77 18.09
N ALA A 419 -0.43 16.46 18.26
CA ALA A 419 -1.02 15.51 17.31
C ALA A 419 -2.51 15.33 17.62
N VAL A 420 -3.37 15.34 16.60
CA VAL A 420 -4.77 14.92 16.76
C VAL A 420 -4.75 13.50 17.34
N PRO A 421 -5.33 13.26 18.55
CA PRO A 421 -5.23 11.98 19.26
C PRO A 421 -5.60 10.78 18.38
N SER A 422 -6.52 11.00 17.45
CA SER A 422 -7.06 10.02 16.51
C SER A 422 -6.03 9.53 15.47
N LEU A 423 -5.07 10.35 15.03
CA LEU A 423 -4.02 9.95 14.08
C LEU A 423 -2.89 9.16 14.75
N ALA A 424 -2.51 9.55 15.97
CA ALA A 424 -1.52 8.83 16.76
C ALA A 424 -1.99 7.42 17.15
N LEU A 425 -3.31 7.20 17.21
CA LEU A 425 -3.92 5.89 17.49
C LEU A 425 -4.11 5.00 16.26
N ARG A 426 -4.01 5.57 15.05
CA ARG A 426 -4.21 4.85 13.78
C ARG A 426 -2.93 4.31 13.19
N ASP A 427 -1.82 4.97 13.47
CA ASP A 427 -0.50 4.49 13.13
C ASP A 427 0.30 4.21 14.39
N MET A 428 0.21 2.96 14.84
CA MET A 428 0.86 2.53 16.06
C MET A 428 2.31 2.07 15.85
N GLY A 429 2.85 2.09 14.61
CA GLY A 429 4.26 1.81 14.31
C GLY A 429 4.74 0.38 14.64
N GLU A 430 3.82 -0.57 14.85
CA GLU A 430 4.16 -1.95 15.27
C GLU A 430 4.48 -2.87 14.09
N ASP A 431 3.90 -2.59 12.92
CA ASP A 431 4.26 -3.28 11.68
C ASP A 431 5.67 -2.86 11.26
N TYR A 432 6.48 -3.83 10.85
CA TYR A 432 7.85 -3.59 10.35
C TYR A 432 7.86 -2.51 9.25
N TYR A 433 6.87 -2.55 8.34
CA TYR A 433 6.74 -1.60 7.24
C TYR A 433 6.35 -0.17 7.70
N SER A 434 5.84 -0.01 8.91
CA SER A 434 5.54 1.29 9.53
C SER A 434 6.65 1.75 10.49
N SER A 435 7.70 0.95 10.71
CA SER A 435 8.77 1.24 11.67
C SER A 435 9.79 2.27 11.19
N SER A 436 9.97 2.42 9.88
CA SER A 436 10.95 3.34 9.29
C SER A 436 10.55 3.77 7.88
N VAL A 437 11.12 4.89 7.42
CA VAL A 437 10.94 5.40 6.06
C VAL A 437 11.37 4.36 5.02
N ALA A 438 12.54 3.74 5.22
CA ALA A 438 13.08 2.75 4.30
C ALA A 438 12.15 1.53 4.17
N ALA A 439 11.64 1.03 5.30
CA ALA A 439 10.70 -0.09 5.31
C ALA A 439 9.36 0.27 4.63
N GLY A 440 8.85 1.49 4.84
CA GLY A 440 7.63 1.96 4.19
C GLY A 440 7.78 2.14 2.67
N VAL A 441 8.92 2.64 2.22
CA VAL A 441 9.27 2.74 0.79
C VAL A 441 9.42 1.36 0.16
N GLU A 442 10.08 0.43 0.86
CA GLU A 442 10.22 -0.96 0.42
C GLU A 442 8.84 -1.62 0.26
N PHE A 443 7.94 -1.44 1.23
CA PHE A 443 6.57 -1.94 1.17
C PHE A 443 5.80 -1.40 -0.03
N ALA A 444 5.82 -0.08 -0.22
CA ALA A 444 5.10 0.57 -1.31
C ALA A 444 5.63 0.13 -2.68
N LYS A 445 6.95 -0.03 -2.81
CA LYS A 445 7.58 -0.56 -4.02
C LYS A 445 7.22 -2.03 -4.26
N MET A 446 7.27 -2.87 -3.23
CA MET A 446 6.95 -4.29 -3.31
C MET A 446 5.49 -4.52 -3.74
N ASN A 447 4.57 -3.68 -3.29
CA ASN A 447 3.16 -3.73 -3.68
C ASN A 447 2.82 -2.88 -4.92
N ASN A 448 3.79 -2.21 -5.55
CA ASN A 448 3.58 -1.33 -6.70
C ASN A 448 2.54 -0.22 -6.44
N LEU A 449 2.53 0.34 -5.23
CA LEU A 449 1.63 1.45 -4.89
C LEU A 449 1.95 2.71 -5.70
N LEU A 450 1.02 3.67 -5.71
CA LEU A 450 1.22 4.94 -6.40
C LEU A 450 2.16 5.88 -5.62
N GLY A 451 2.04 5.89 -4.29
CA GLY A 451 2.84 6.75 -3.43
C GLY A 451 2.64 6.47 -1.96
N ILE A 452 3.27 7.30 -1.14
CA ILE A 452 3.29 7.18 0.31
C ILE A 452 3.06 8.53 0.98
N PHE A 453 2.39 8.54 2.13
CA PHE A 453 2.23 9.71 2.98
C PHE A 453 3.07 9.56 4.25
N PHE A 454 3.99 10.49 4.50
CA PHE A 454 4.80 10.51 5.72
C PHE A 454 4.56 11.76 6.57
N ASP A 455 4.95 11.67 7.84
CA ASP A 455 4.88 12.80 8.77
C ASP A 455 5.76 13.96 8.29
N SER A 456 5.18 15.16 8.28
CA SER A 456 5.84 16.35 7.77
C SER A 456 7.07 16.75 8.59
N GLY A 457 7.04 16.52 9.90
CA GLY A 457 8.15 16.80 10.80
C GLY A 457 9.38 15.94 10.48
N LEU A 458 9.16 14.68 10.09
CA LEU A 458 10.25 13.76 9.75
C LEU A 458 10.96 14.17 8.45
N LEU A 459 10.18 14.53 7.41
CA LEU A 459 10.76 14.92 6.12
C LEU A 459 11.44 16.29 6.16
N LEU A 460 10.99 17.20 7.04
CA LEU A 460 11.69 18.46 7.28
C LEU A 460 13.07 18.27 7.93
N GLN A 461 13.21 17.28 8.81
CA GLN A 461 14.51 16.98 9.44
C GLN A 461 15.53 16.47 8.43
N VAL A 462 15.07 15.68 7.45
CA VAL A 462 15.94 15.09 6.42
C VAL A 462 15.30 15.23 5.03
N PRO A 463 15.41 16.41 4.39
CA PRO A 463 14.75 16.67 3.09
C PRO A 463 15.29 15.79 1.94
N SER A 464 16.51 15.27 2.05
CA SER A 464 17.08 14.34 1.06
C SER A 464 16.29 13.02 0.94
N LEU A 465 15.48 12.67 1.94
CA LEU A 465 14.58 11.52 1.86
C LEU A 465 13.50 11.70 0.80
N VAL A 466 13.01 12.93 0.57
CA VAL A 466 12.03 13.21 -0.48
C VAL A 466 12.57 12.79 -1.85
N GLN A 467 13.83 13.13 -2.12
CA GLN A 467 14.50 12.73 -3.36
C GLN A 467 14.67 11.21 -3.44
N GLY A 468 15.09 10.56 -2.35
CA GLY A 468 15.24 9.10 -2.31
C GLY A 468 13.93 8.34 -2.57
N ILE A 469 12.80 8.87 -2.11
CA ILE A 469 11.47 8.29 -2.37
C ILE A 469 11.06 8.50 -3.84
N ARG A 470 11.31 9.69 -4.39
CA ARG A 470 11.04 9.99 -5.81
C ARG A 470 11.87 9.14 -6.75
N ASP A 471 13.14 8.95 -6.44
CA ASP A 471 14.05 8.06 -7.19
C ASP A 471 13.59 6.58 -7.13
N ALA A 472 12.83 6.20 -6.08
CA ALA A 472 12.18 4.90 -6.02
C ALA A 472 10.90 4.79 -6.89
N GLY A 473 10.49 5.88 -7.55
CA GLY A 473 9.33 5.93 -8.45
C GLY A 473 7.98 6.05 -7.73
N LEU A 474 7.97 6.65 -6.55
CA LEU A 474 6.79 6.85 -5.71
C LEU A 474 6.45 8.34 -5.57
N LEU A 475 5.16 8.67 -5.49
CA LEU A 475 4.73 10.01 -5.10
C LEU A 475 4.93 10.21 -3.59
N VAL A 476 5.41 11.40 -3.22
CA VAL A 476 5.65 11.80 -1.83
C VAL A 476 4.52 12.70 -1.36
N GLY A 477 3.70 12.17 -0.45
CA GLY A 477 2.69 12.91 0.28
C GLY A 477 3.15 13.25 1.69
N VAL A 478 2.67 14.36 2.24
CA VAL A 478 2.91 14.72 3.65
C VAL A 478 1.62 14.88 4.43
N HIS A 479 1.63 14.41 5.68
CA HIS A 479 0.59 14.65 6.67
C HIS A 479 1.22 15.20 7.94
N GLY A 480 0.52 16.06 8.67
CA GLY A 480 1.06 16.68 9.88
C GLY A 480 0.60 18.13 10.06
N ASP A 481 1.25 18.87 10.95
CA ASP A 481 0.82 20.24 11.28
C ASP A 481 0.88 21.16 10.05
N SER A 482 -0.13 22.01 9.94
CA SER A 482 -0.29 23.02 8.90
C SER A 482 0.93 23.93 8.76
N SER A 483 1.63 24.22 9.86
CA SER A 483 2.84 25.04 9.89
C SER A 483 4.00 24.39 9.12
N THR A 484 4.27 23.12 9.42
CA THR A 484 5.36 22.33 8.82
C THR A 484 5.09 21.98 7.36
N SER A 485 3.82 21.68 7.03
CA SER A 485 3.42 21.38 5.66
C SER A 485 3.61 22.58 4.73
N ASN A 486 3.31 23.81 5.19
CA ASN A 486 3.51 25.01 4.38
C ASN A 486 4.99 25.27 4.03
N VAL A 487 5.93 24.92 4.93
CA VAL A 487 7.36 25.08 4.68
C VAL A 487 7.83 24.19 3.52
N MET A 488 7.38 22.93 3.48
CA MET A 488 7.75 22.01 2.39
C MET A 488 7.07 22.35 1.06
N VAL A 489 5.85 22.87 1.09
CA VAL A 489 5.14 23.30 -0.15
C VAL A 489 5.77 24.55 -0.76
N LEU A 490 6.32 25.45 0.06
CA LEU A 490 6.95 26.71 -0.38
C LEU A 490 8.46 26.56 -0.69
N SER A 491 9.03 25.37 -0.51
CA SER A 491 10.44 25.14 -0.78
C SER A 491 10.71 25.08 -2.29
N SER A 492 11.62 25.92 -2.78
CA SER A 492 11.81 26.19 -4.21
C SER A 492 12.73 25.22 -4.97
N ASP A 493 13.43 24.29 -4.30
CA ASP A 493 14.38 23.38 -4.97
C ASP A 493 14.38 21.98 -4.35
N ASN A 494 14.15 20.95 -5.17
CA ASN A 494 14.28 19.49 -4.91
C ASN A 494 13.60 18.87 -3.66
N THR A 495 12.99 19.66 -2.80
CA THR A 495 12.29 19.22 -1.58
C THR A 495 10.78 19.38 -1.69
N GLN A 496 10.29 19.80 -2.86
CA GLN A 496 8.87 19.90 -3.15
C GLN A 496 8.21 18.53 -3.00
N VAL A 497 7.08 18.49 -2.31
CA VAL A 497 6.25 17.29 -2.12
C VAL A 497 5.22 17.19 -3.25
N ASP A 498 4.72 16.00 -3.54
CA ASP A 498 3.72 15.77 -4.60
C ASP A 498 2.28 15.93 -4.09
N ALA A 499 2.08 15.72 -2.79
CA ALA A 499 0.79 15.89 -2.15
C ALA A 499 0.93 16.35 -0.70
N TYR A 500 -0.09 17.02 -0.17
CA TYR A 500 -0.18 17.32 1.25
C TYR A 500 -1.61 17.23 1.75
N ILE A 501 -1.77 16.78 3.01
CA ILE A 501 -3.05 16.70 3.71
C ILE A 501 -3.17 17.90 4.65
N ARG A 502 -4.22 18.69 4.48
CA ARG A 502 -4.51 19.86 5.33
C ARG A 502 -6.00 19.95 5.61
N ASP A 503 -6.36 20.06 6.89
CA ASP A 503 -7.72 20.34 7.34
C ASP A 503 -8.79 19.45 6.65
N CYS A 504 -8.60 18.13 6.56
CA CYS A 504 -9.52 17.23 5.83
C CYS A 504 -9.59 17.43 4.30
N THR A 505 -8.61 18.08 3.68
CA THR A 505 -8.43 18.18 2.22
C THR A 505 -7.05 17.65 1.83
N VAL A 506 -6.98 16.78 0.84
CA VAL A 506 -5.73 16.36 0.19
C VAL A 506 -5.55 17.17 -1.08
N THR A 507 -4.42 17.84 -1.23
CA THR A 507 -4.07 18.55 -2.45
C THR A 507 -2.97 17.78 -3.16
N TYR A 508 -3.24 17.32 -4.39
CA TYR A 508 -2.23 16.73 -5.26
C TYR A 508 -1.71 17.81 -6.21
N LEU A 509 -0.41 18.07 -6.13
CA LEU A 509 0.28 19.07 -6.92
C LEU A 509 0.54 18.52 -8.31
N ASP A 510 0.27 19.34 -9.32
CA ASP A 510 0.49 18.98 -10.71
C ASP A 510 1.91 19.36 -11.12
N ASN A 511 2.81 18.38 -11.10
CA ASN A 511 4.20 18.58 -11.55
C ASN A 511 4.32 18.49 -13.09
N SER A 512 3.21 18.33 -13.83
CA SER A 512 3.25 18.27 -15.30
C SER A 512 3.36 19.64 -15.99
N GLY A 513 3.35 20.74 -15.21
CA GLY A 513 3.30 22.10 -15.75
C GLY A 513 4.33 23.09 -15.19
N SER A 514 5.36 22.65 -14.45
CA SER A 514 6.48 23.51 -14.10
C SER A 514 7.50 23.54 -15.27
N ASP A 515 7.10 24.25 -16.33
CA ASP A 515 7.98 24.73 -17.40
C ASP A 515 8.84 25.91 -16.94
#